data_AF-A0A961XYZ0-F1
#
_entry.id   AF-A0A961XYZ0-F1
#
_cell.length_a   1.000
_cell.length_b   1.000
_cell.length_c   1.000
_cell.angle_alpha   90.00
_cell.angle_beta   90.00
_cell.angle_gamma   90.00
#
_symmetry.space_group_name_H-M   'P 1'
#
loop_
_entity.id
_entity.type
_entity.pdbx_description
1 polymer ?
#
loop_
_entity_poly.entity_id
_entity_poly.type
_entity_poly.pdbx_seq_one_letter_code
_entity_poly.pdbx_strand_id
1 'polypeptide(L)'
;VAPQKDDWNDLTAAKRAALAIGALDIGQAAVSVGGRVVALEGIEGTDGLLERVKDLRGHGRIANRKRGVIVKCAKPDQEVRADLPAIGPMTVDGAHAAGLAGIGVEAGRSLILDFGEVVSRADALGLFVVGLTAEQEP
;
A
#
# COMPACT_ATOMS: atom_id res chain seq x y z
N VAL A 1 3.07 5.23 -14.21
CA VAL A 1 2.17 6.42 -13.99
C VAL A 1 2.64 7.19 -12.75
N ALA A 2 2.41 8.50 -12.63
CA ALA A 2 2.80 9.30 -11.45
C ALA A 2 1.61 9.63 -10.52
N PRO A 3 1.80 9.76 -9.19
CA PRO A 3 0.73 10.13 -8.26
C PRO A 3 0.19 11.53 -8.53
N GLN A 4 -1.13 11.70 -8.41
CA GLN A 4 -1.82 12.99 -8.46
C GLN A 4 -2.02 13.57 -7.06
N LYS A 5 -2.53 14.81 -6.98
CA LYS A 5 -2.73 15.53 -5.71
C LYS A 5 -3.54 14.73 -4.68
N ASP A 6 -4.64 14.11 -5.11
CA ASP A 6 -5.51 13.34 -4.20
C ASP A 6 -4.85 12.03 -3.73
N ASP A 7 -3.97 11.44 -4.54
CA ASP A 7 -3.24 10.23 -4.17
C ASP A 7 -2.29 10.49 -2.99
N TRP A 8 -1.71 11.68 -2.89
CA TRP A 8 -0.86 12.06 -1.75
C TRP A 8 -1.61 12.13 -0.42
N ASN A 9 -2.89 12.52 -0.44
CA ASN A 9 -3.73 12.48 0.76
C ASN A 9 -3.94 11.03 1.23
N ASP A 10 -4.17 10.12 0.29
CA ASP A 10 -4.32 8.70 0.56
C ASP A 10 -3.00 8.06 1.03
N LEU A 11 -1.87 8.40 0.40
CA LEU A 11 -0.54 7.94 0.82
C LEU A 11 -0.24 8.38 2.25
N THR A 12 -0.55 9.63 2.60
CA THR A 12 -0.32 10.17 3.96
C THR A 12 -1.17 9.44 5.00
N ALA A 13 -2.47 9.26 4.73
CA ALA A 13 -3.38 8.57 5.64
C ALA A 13 -2.99 7.10 5.83
N ALA A 14 -2.68 6.39 4.73
CA ALA A 14 -2.28 4.99 4.76
C ALA A 14 -0.91 4.81 5.45
N LYS A 15 0.08 5.67 5.19
CA LYS A 15 1.39 5.63 5.88
C LYS A 15 1.24 5.74 7.39
N ARG A 16 0.48 6.74 7.86
CA ARG A 16 0.23 6.93 9.31
C ARG A 16 -0.42 5.69 9.93
N ALA A 17 -1.39 5.10 9.24
CA ALA A 17 -2.07 3.89 9.70
C ALA A 17 -1.17 2.65 9.71
N ALA A 18 -0.36 2.44 8.66
CA ALA A 18 0.60 1.35 8.58
C ALA A 18 1.63 1.40 9.71
N LEU A 19 2.16 2.59 10.02
CA LEU A 19 3.07 2.79 11.16
C LEU A 19 2.38 2.53 12.51
N ALA A 20 1.13 2.97 12.66
CA ALA A 20 0.37 2.78 13.89
C ALA A 20 0.08 1.30 14.19
N ILE A 21 -0.34 0.52 13.19
CA ILE A 21 -0.54 -0.94 13.38
C ILE A 21 0.79 -1.68 13.53
N GLY A 22 1.87 -1.18 12.90
CA GLY A 22 3.21 -1.72 13.04
C GLY A 22 3.77 -1.57 14.44
N ALA A 23 3.50 -0.45 15.12
CA ALA A 23 3.86 -0.22 16.51
C ALA A 23 3.14 -1.18 17.50
N LEU A 24 2.02 -1.76 17.06
CA LEU A 24 1.27 -2.77 17.81
C LEU A 24 1.60 -4.20 17.38
N ASP A 25 2.58 -4.37 16.48
CA ASP A 25 2.96 -5.64 15.88
C ASP A 25 1.82 -6.39 15.14
N ILE A 26 0.77 -5.68 14.73
CA ILE A 26 -0.41 -6.28 14.06
C ILE A 26 -0.14 -6.59 12.59
N GLY A 27 0.55 -5.68 11.89
CA GLY A 27 0.74 -5.71 10.46
C GLY A 27 1.66 -4.57 10.01
N GLN A 28 1.84 -4.44 8.70
CA GLN A 28 2.79 -3.48 8.11
C GLN A 28 2.19 -2.69 6.93
N ALA A 29 0.95 -2.99 6.53
CA ALA A 29 0.27 -2.32 5.43
C ALA A 29 -1.12 -1.76 5.79
N ALA A 30 -1.51 -0.69 5.12
CA ALA A 30 -2.84 -0.09 5.24
C ALA A 30 -3.31 0.44 3.88
N VAL A 31 -4.64 0.50 3.71
CA VAL A 31 -5.29 0.99 2.49
C VAL A 31 -6.11 2.22 2.82
N SER A 32 -5.94 3.29 2.04
CA SER A 32 -6.73 4.51 2.12
C SER A 32 -7.44 4.79 0.80
N VAL A 33 -8.67 5.29 0.86
CA VAL A 33 -9.46 5.72 -0.29
C VAL A 33 -10.11 7.08 0.00
N GLY A 34 -9.71 8.11 -0.75
CA GLY A 34 -10.26 9.45 -0.60
C GLY A 34 -9.93 10.14 0.72
N GLY A 35 -8.72 9.91 1.24
CA GLY A 35 -8.16 10.44 2.49
C GLY A 35 -8.60 9.69 3.74
N ARG A 36 -9.25 8.52 3.61
CA ARG A 36 -9.73 7.72 4.73
C ARG A 36 -9.17 6.31 4.66
N VAL A 37 -8.62 5.85 5.78
CA VAL A 37 -8.19 4.46 5.96
C VAL A 37 -9.43 3.56 5.96
N VAL A 38 -9.45 2.58 5.07
CA VAL A 38 -10.59 1.67 4.88
C VAL A 38 -10.26 0.22 5.23
N ALA A 39 -8.98 -0.15 5.26
CA ALA A 39 -8.53 -1.47 5.68
C ALA A 39 -7.09 -1.41 6.21
N LEU A 40 -6.80 -2.32 7.15
CA LEU A 40 -5.50 -2.49 7.81
C LEU A 40 -5.10 -3.95 7.65
N GLU A 41 -3.83 -4.22 7.39
CA GLU A 41 -3.28 -5.59 7.38
C GLU A 41 -3.40 -6.21 8.78
N GLY A 42 -3.85 -7.45 8.83
CA GLY A 42 -3.76 -8.29 10.02
C GLY A 42 -3.02 -9.60 9.70
N ILE A 43 -3.40 -10.66 10.39
CA ILE A 43 -2.78 -11.99 10.27
C ILE A 43 -2.93 -12.61 8.88
N GLU A 44 -3.89 -12.13 8.07
CA GLU A 44 -4.11 -12.58 6.71
C GLU A 44 -3.01 -12.13 5.72
N GLY A 45 -2.16 -11.18 6.14
CA GLY A 45 -1.10 -10.61 5.31
C GLY A 45 -1.61 -9.74 4.17
N THR A 46 -0.67 -9.26 3.35
CA THR A 46 -0.94 -8.26 2.31
C THR A 46 -1.91 -8.78 1.23
N ASP A 47 -1.83 -10.05 0.86
CA ASP A 47 -2.71 -10.64 -0.16
C ASP A 47 -4.15 -10.74 0.35
N GLY A 48 -4.34 -11.22 1.59
CA GLY A 48 -5.67 -11.27 2.22
C GLY A 48 -6.27 -9.88 2.43
N LEU A 49 -5.43 -8.88 2.75
CA LEU A 49 -5.84 -7.48 2.82
C LEU A 49 -6.39 -6.98 1.48
N LEU A 50 -5.67 -7.22 0.38
CA LEU A 50 -6.06 -6.74 -0.95
C LEU A 50 -7.34 -7.42 -1.45
N GLU A 51 -7.49 -8.74 -1.24
CA GLU A 51 -8.73 -9.45 -1.57
C GLU A 51 -9.91 -8.90 -0.74
N ARG A 52 -9.70 -8.65 0.55
CA ARG A 52 -10.73 -8.04 1.41
C ARG A 52 -11.13 -6.64 0.94
N VAL A 53 -10.19 -5.83 0.44
CA VAL A 53 -10.50 -4.51 -0.13
C VAL A 53 -11.32 -4.63 -1.41
N LYS A 54 -10.97 -5.58 -2.29
CA LYS A 54 -11.74 -5.89 -3.50
C LYS A 54 -13.18 -6.29 -3.15
N ASP A 55 -13.38 -7.16 -2.17
CA ASP A 55 -14.71 -7.58 -1.71
C ASP A 55 -15.50 -6.42 -1.12
N LEU A 56 -14.89 -5.62 -0.23
CA LEU A 56 -15.54 -4.44 0.35
C LEU A 56 -15.97 -3.43 -0.72
N ARG A 57 -15.18 -3.28 -1.79
CA ARG A 57 -15.52 -2.46 -2.94
C ARG A 57 -16.66 -3.07 -3.75
N GLY A 58 -16.63 -4.36 -4.03
CA GLY A 58 -17.71 -5.10 -4.70
C GLY A 58 -19.05 -5.00 -3.97
N HIS A 59 -19.02 -5.00 -2.63
CA HIS A 59 -20.19 -4.83 -1.77
C HIS A 59 -20.61 -3.36 -1.58
N GLY A 60 -19.97 -2.40 -2.27
CA GLY A 60 -20.30 -0.97 -2.18
C GLY A 60 -19.94 -0.31 -0.85
N ARG A 61 -19.12 -0.95 -0.02
CA ARG A 61 -18.63 -0.36 1.25
C ARG A 61 -17.49 0.63 1.02
N ILE A 62 -16.76 0.48 -0.10
CA ILE A 62 -15.74 1.42 -0.57
C ILE A 62 -16.26 2.10 -1.83
N ALA A 63 -16.13 3.43 -1.91
CA ALA A 63 -16.66 4.20 -3.02
C ALA A 63 -15.97 3.89 -4.36
N ASN A 64 -16.73 3.44 -5.37
CA ASN A 64 -16.21 3.10 -6.71
C ASN A 64 -15.64 4.27 -7.52
N ARG A 65 -15.95 5.50 -7.13
CA ARG A 65 -15.50 6.73 -7.83
C ARG A 65 -14.04 7.08 -7.52
N LYS A 66 -13.48 6.51 -6.45
CA LYS A 66 -12.12 6.79 -5.97
C LYS A 66 -11.32 5.49 -5.92
N ARG A 67 -10.09 5.54 -6.42
CA ARG A 67 -9.19 4.38 -6.49
C ARG A 67 -8.49 4.13 -5.14
N GLY A 68 -7.78 5.13 -4.62
CA GLY A 68 -7.04 5.03 -3.35
C GLY A 68 -5.70 4.30 -3.49
N VAL A 69 -5.03 3.99 -2.39
CA VAL A 69 -3.67 3.41 -2.38
C VAL A 69 -3.51 2.36 -1.29
N ILE A 70 -2.55 1.47 -1.48
CA ILE A 70 -1.97 0.67 -0.38
C ILE A 70 -0.60 1.24 -0.03
N VAL A 71 -0.30 1.35 1.27
CA VAL A 71 1.05 1.70 1.76
C VAL A 71 1.57 0.59 2.65
N LYS A 72 2.83 0.24 2.49
CA LYS A 72 3.57 -0.70 3.32
C LYS A 72 4.80 -0.03 3.92
N CYS A 73 4.97 -0.13 5.24
CA CYS A 73 6.08 0.46 5.97
C CYS A 73 6.74 -0.58 6.88
N ALA A 74 8.02 -0.42 7.16
CA ALA A 74 8.67 -1.27 8.14
C ALA A 74 8.10 -0.94 9.52
N LYS A 75 7.90 -1.95 10.38
CA LYS A 75 7.47 -1.67 11.76
C LYS A 75 8.55 -0.82 12.45
N PRO A 76 8.19 0.08 13.40
CA PRO A 76 9.17 0.96 14.03
C PRO A 76 10.36 0.22 14.65
N ASP A 77 10.09 -0.89 15.33
CA ASP A 77 11.10 -1.70 16.01
C ASP A 77 11.62 -2.86 15.14
N GLN A 78 11.28 -2.88 13.85
CA GLN A 78 11.71 -3.95 12.95
C GLN A 78 13.20 -3.85 12.64
N GLU A 79 13.90 -4.93 12.92
CA GLU A 79 15.32 -5.03 12.64
C GLU A 79 15.55 -5.15 11.12
N VAL A 80 15.97 -4.04 10.52
CA VAL A 80 16.15 -3.87 9.05
C VAL A 80 17.09 -4.89 8.40
N ARG A 81 17.98 -5.52 9.17
CA ARG A 81 18.92 -6.53 8.66
C ARG A 81 18.32 -7.94 8.62
N ALA A 82 17.27 -8.18 9.40
CA ALA A 82 16.66 -9.50 9.55
C ALA A 82 15.44 -9.64 8.63
N ASP A 83 14.59 -8.61 8.57
CA ASP A 83 13.35 -8.65 7.78
C ASP A 83 12.94 -7.24 7.34
N LEU A 84 12.67 -7.07 6.05
CA LEU A 84 12.17 -5.82 5.47
C LEU A 84 10.82 -6.10 4.80
N PRO A 85 9.84 -5.18 4.90
CA PRO A 85 8.60 -5.31 4.16
C PRO A 85 8.89 -5.43 2.67
N ALA A 86 8.28 -6.44 2.04
CA ALA A 86 8.44 -6.69 0.61
C ALA A 86 7.14 -6.43 -0.16
N ILE A 87 7.30 -5.93 -1.38
CA ILE A 87 6.28 -5.99 -2.44
C ILE A 87 6.83 -6.77 -3.63
N GLY A 88 5.96 -7.43 -4.38
CA GLY A 88 6.31 -8.14 -5.61
C GLY A 88 5.23 -8.02 -6.68
N PRO A 89 5.36 -8.72 -7.81
CA PRO A 89 4.39 -8.66 -8.91
C PRO A 89 2.95 -9.00 -8.47
N MET A 90 2.79 -9.94 -7.54
CA MET A 90 1.49 -10.30 -6.96
C MET A 90 0.84 -9.13 -6.19
N THR A 91 1.64 -8.30 -5.51
CA THR A 91 1.12 -7.10 -4.84
C THR A 91 0.57 -6.09 -5.84
N VAL A 92 1.20 -5.97 -7.02
CA VAL A 92 0.73 -5.11 -8.11
C VAL A 92 -0.61 -5.61 -8.65
N ASP A 93 -0.73 -6.92 -8.89
CA ASP A 93 -1.98 -7.54 -9.35
C ASP A 93 -3.11 -7.35 -8.33
N GLY A 94 -2.84 -7.63 -7.06
CA GLY A 94 -3.82 -7.48 -5.99
C GLY A 94 -4.27 -6.04 -5.84
N ALA A 95 -3.35 -5.08 -5.91
CA ALA A 95 -3.68 -3.65 -5.87
C ALA A 95 -4.55 -3.23 -7.07
N HIS A 96 -4.23 -3.72 -8.27
CA HIS A 96 -5.05 -3.49 -9.46
C HIS A 96 -6.45 -4.09 -9.31
N ALA A 97 -6.55 -5.35 -8.89
CA ALA A 97 -7.81 -6.08 -8.71
C ALA A 97 -8.69 -5.44 -7.62
N ALA A 98 -8.08 -4.85 -6.60
CA ALA A 98 -8.75 -4.06 -5.56
C ALA A 98 -9.20 -2.66 -6.03
N GLY A 99 -8.87 -2.29 -7.27
CA GLY A 99 -9.22 -1.00 -7.88
C GLY A 99 -8.39 0.18 -7.37
N LEU A 100 -7.19 -0.07 -6.82
CA LEU A 100 -6.31 0.97 -6.28
C LEU A 100 -5.55 1.69 -7.40
N ALA A 101 -5.06 2.90 -7.10
CA ALA A 101 -4.29 3.77 -7.98
C ALA A 101 -2.79 3.50 -7.92
N GLY A 102 -2.29 3.03 -6.77
CA GLY A 102 -0.88 2.75 -6.61
C GLY A 102 -0.49 2.20 -5.26
N ILE A 103 0.82 2.01 -5.14
CA ILE A 103 1.50 1.38 -4.00
C ILE A 103 2.53 2.35 -3.46
N GLY A 104 2.49 2.63 -2.16
CA GLY A 104 3.53 3.34 -1.44
C GLY A 104 4.37 2.37 -0.61
N VAL A 105 5.68 2.54 -0.63
CA VAL A 105 6.63 1.79 0.20
C VAL A 105 7.57 2.73 0.94
N GLU A 106 8.06 2.35 2.12
CA GLU A 106 9.04 3.18 2.84
C GLU A 106 10.40 3.19 2.13
N ALA A 107 10.85 4.37 1.71
CA ALA A 107 12.10 4.51 0.96
C ALA A 107 13.31 4.09 1.82
N GLY A 108 14.14 3.21 1.29
CA GLY A 108 15.32 2.68 2.00
C GLY A 108 15.00 1.64 3.09
N ARG A 109 13.71 1.34 3.34
CA ARG A 109 13.28 0.34 4.33
C ARG A 109 12.19 -0.57 3.76
N SER A 110 12.27 -0.90 2.48
CA SER A 110 11.40 -1.87 1.81
C SER A 110 12.15 -2.60 0.71
N LEU A 111 11.79 -3.85 0.47
CA LEU A 111 12.28 -4.68 -0.63
C LEU A 111 11.27 -4.70 -1.78
N ILE A 112 11.77 -4.63 -3.00
CA ILE A 112 10.98 -4.86 -4.20
C ILE A 112 11.50 -6.14 -4.84
N LEU A 113 10.71 -7.20 -4.73
CA LEU A 113 10.96 -8.48 -5.38
C LEU A 113 10.69 -8.33 -6.87
N ASP A 114 11.56 -8.90 -7.71
CA ASP A 114 11.44 -8.86 -9.17
C ASP A 114 11.17 -7.45 -9.71
N PHE A 115 12.03 -6.50 -9.32
CA PHE A 115 11.86 -5.06 -9.59
C PHE A 115 11.46 -4.74 -11.03
N GLY A 116 12.11 -5.37 -12.02
CA GLY A 116 11.78 -5.16 -13.44
C GLY A 116 10.35 -5.59 -13.78
N GLU A 117 9.90 -6.71 -13.22
CA GLU A 117 8.54 -7.19 -13.42
C GLU A 117 7.53 -6.26 -12.72
N VAL A 118 7.78 -5.87 -11.48
CA VAL A 118 6.94 -4.92 -10.73
C VAL A 118 6.73 -3.62 -11.52
N VAL A 119 7.81 -3.04 -12.05
CA VAL A 119 7.74 -1.81 -12.86
C VAL A 119 6.90 -2.04 -14.12
N SER A 120 7.25 -3.04 -14.92
CA SER A 120 6.56 -3.31 -16.19
C SER A 120 5.06 -3.59 -15.99
N ARG A 121 4.72 -4.29 -14.91
CA ARG A 121 3.35 -4.66 -14.58
C ARG A 121 2.55 -3.49 -14.03
N ALA A 122 3.15 -2.67 -13.18
CA ALA A 122 2.52 -1.44 -12.69
C ALA A 122 2.22 -0.48 -13.85
N ASP A 123 3.16 -0.31 -14.78
CA ASP A 123 2.94 0.53 -15.96
C ASP A 123 1.85 -0.02 -16.87
N ALA A 124 1.85 -1.33 -17.15
CA ALA A 124 0.82 -1.98 -17.96
C ALA A 124 -0.59 -1.85 -17.36
N LEU A 125 -0.70 -1.90 -16.03
CA LEU A 125 -1.97 -1.84 -15.30
C LEU A 125 -2.38 -0.41 -14.89
N GLY A 126 -1.55 0.60 -15.19
CA GLY A 126 -1.83 1.99 -14.85
C GLY A 126 -1.79 2.28 -13.34
N LEU A 127 -0.87 1.62 -12.63
CA LEU A 127 -0.54 1.89 -11.23
C LEU A 127 0.74 2.72 -11.14
N PHE A 128 0.85 3.51 -10.08
CA PHE A 128 2.13 4.06 -9.64
C PHE A 128 2.72 3.23 -8.51
N VAL A 129 4.04 3.22 -8.41
CA VAL A 129 4.79 2.72 -7.24
C VAL A 129 5.69 3.86 -6.78
N VAL A 130 5.61 4.24 -5.50
CA VAL A 130 6.35 5.39 -4.96
C VAL A 130 7.05 5.06 -3.65
N GLY A 131 8.29 5.53 -3.51
CA GLY A 131 9.02 5.50 -2.25
C GLY A 131 8.66 6.71 -1.40
N LEU A 132 8.23 6.47 -0.16
CA LEU A 132 7.85 7.49 0.81
C LEU A 132 9.03 7.78 1.75
N THR A 133 9.45 9.03 1.84
CA THR A 133 10.49 9.46 2.79
C THR A 133 9.89 9.91 4.10
N ALA A 134 10.70 10.03 5.16
CA ALA A 134 10.27 10.57 6.46
C ALA A 134 9.78 12.03 6.35
N GLU A 135 10.40 12.81 5.47
CA GLU A 135 10.17 14.26 5.28
C GLU A 135 8.89 14.58 4.49
N GLN A 136 8.26 13.58 3.86
CA GLN A 136 6.96 13.73 3.22
C GLN A 136 5.85 13.65 4.28
N GLU A 137 5.77 14.67 5.13
CA GLU A 137 4.51 15.17 5.69
C GLU A 137 4.20 16.51 4.99
N PRO A 138 2.93 16.86 4.76
CA PRO A 138 2.56 18.11 4.10
C PRO A 138 3.09 19.36 4.83
#